data_AF-A0A2G2YVQ3-F1
#
_entry.id   AF-A0A2G2YVQ3-F1
#
_cell.length_a   1.000
_cell.length_b   1.000
_cell.length_c   1.000
_cell.angle_alpha   90.00
_cell.angle_beta   90.00
_cell.angle_gamma   90.00
#
_symmetry.space_group_name_H-M   'P 1'
#
loop_
_entity.id
_entity.type
_entity.pdbx_description
1 polymer ?
#
loop_
_entity_poly.entity_id
_entity_poly.type
_entity_poly.pdbx_seq_one_letter_code
_entity_poly.pdbx_strand_id
1 'polypeptide(L)'
;MFTINRNASDYCGPRKPRTLSWNKSTDCCSWDRVQCDKTTGQEIELDLACSGLQDKFQLSSLKWLDLSYNDFFGSLISPKFGELSSLTHLNLSRSGFTDVISAEISNLSKLQVLRIRTDDLYGLRLGPYNFELLLKNLTLTL
;
A
#
# COMPACT_ATOMS: atom_id res chain seq x y z
N MET A 1 13.62 -7.46 6.39
CA MET A 1 13.71 -6.27 7.25
C MET A 1 13.52 -5.11 6.28
N PHE A 2 12.65 -4.15 6.56
CA PHE A 2 12.42 -3.06 5.62
C PHE A 2 13.59 -2.08 5.64
N THR A 3 13.94 -1.55 4.48
CA THR A 3 14.85 -0.40 4.40
C THR A 3 14.07 0.87 4.72
N ILE A 4 14.60 1.63 5.67
CA ILE A 4 13.92 2.79 6.25
C ILE A 4 14.83 4.01 6.10
N ASN A 5 14.35 5.04 5.43
CA ASN A 5 14.96 6.36 5.43
C ASN A 5 14.31 7.25 6.48
N ARG A 6 15.04 7.45 7.58
CA ARG A 6 14.59 8.34 8.66
C ARG A 6 14.57 9.82 8.25
N ASN A 7 15.21 10.18 7.14
CA ASN A 7 15.31 11.54 6.62
C ASN A 7 14.28 11.86 5.53
N ALA A 8 13.47 10.89 5.08
CA ALA A 8 12.41 11.14 4.11
C ALA A 8 11.01 11.38 4.71
N SER A 9 10.27 12.32 4.11
CA SER A 9 8.87 12.72 4.39
C SER A 9 8.64 13.79 5.48
N ASP A 10 8.87 15.08 5.16
CA ASP A 10 8.71 16.22 6.11
C ASP A 10 7.24 16.50 6.49
N TYR A 11 6.31 15.86 5.77
CA TYR A 11 4.86 15.95 5.98
C TYR A 11 4.38 15.27 7.26
N CYS A 12 5.12 14.25 7.70
CA CYS A 12 4.82 13.55 8.94
C CYS A 12 5.52 14.28 10.08
N GLY A 13 4.83 14.49 11.20
CA GLY A 13 5.45 14.91 12.47
C GLY A 13 6.55 13.92 12.92
N PRO A 14 7.02 13.95 14.19
CA PRO A 14 8.19 13.17 14.61
C PRO A 14 8.10 11.71 14.13
N ARG A 15 8.98 11.35 13.18
CA ARG A 15 8.89 10.11 12.43
C ARG A 15 9.16 8.94 13.35
N LYS A 16 8.20 8.03 13.43
CA LYS A 16 8.35 6.77 14.17
C LYS A 16 8.19 5.64 13.17
N PRO A 17 9.29 5.13 12.58
CA PRO A 17 9.22 3.98 11.69
C PRO A 17 8.62 2.81 12.46
N ARG A 18 7.37 2.47 12.16
CA ARG A 18 6.54 1.63 13.03
C ARG A 18 6.92 0.16 12.97
N THR A 19 7.52 -0.22 11.86
CA THR A 19 8.05 -1.56 11.61
C THR A 19 9.27 -1.91 12.48
N LEU A 20 9.82 -0.97 13.27
CA LEU A 20 10.96 -1.24 14.16
C LEU A 20 10.58 -2.16 15.34
N SER A 21 9.31 -2.18 15.75
CA SER A 21 8.82 -3.05 16.82
C SER A 21 8.45 -4.46 16.33
N TRP A 22 8.46 -4.69 15.01
CA TRP A 22 7.98 -5.93 14.43
C TRP A 22 9.02 -7.03 14.60
N ASN A 23 8.59 -8.12 15.22
CA ASN A 23 9.41 -9.30 15.42
C ASN A 23 8.89 -10.44 14.56
N LYS A 24 9.70 -10.89 13.59
CA LYS A 24 9.34 -12.00 12.70
C LYS A 24 9.07 -13.33 13.42
N SER A 25 9.52 -13.47 14.66
CA SER A 25 9.29 -14.64 15.50
C SER A 25 7.96 -14.58 16.28
N THR A 26 7.24 -13.46 16.23
CA THR A 26 5.92 -13.31 16.87
C THR A 26 4.82 -13.28 15.83
N ASP A 27 3.60 -13.58 16.28
CA ASP A 27 2.40 -13.39 15.45
C ASP A 27 2.30 -11.93 15.01
N CYS A 28 2.11 -11.71 13.71
CA CYS A 28 1.96 -10.38 13.13
C CYS A 28 0.79 -9.60 13.72
N CYS A 29 -0.24 -10.28 14.22
CA CYS A 29 -1.38 -9.64 14.89
C CYS A 29 -1.00 -8.93 16.21
N SER A 30 0.20 -9.19 16.73
CA SER A 30 0.76 -8.48 17.90
C SER A 30 1.61 -7.25 17.53
N TRP A 31 1.88 -7.05 16.24
CA TRP A 31 2.75 -5.98 15.79
C TRP A 31 2.03 -4.63 15.83
N ASP A 32 2.79 -3.57 16.10
CA ASP A 32 2.24 -2.22 16.14
C ASP A 32 1.53 -1.88 14.83
N ARG A 33 0.25 -1.50 14.94
CA ARG A 33 -0.67 -1.14 13.83
C ARG A 33 -0.92 -2.20 12.77
N VAL A 34 -0.71 -3.46 13.13
CA VAL A 34 -1.32 -4.59 12.46
C VAL A 34 -2.61 -4.91 13.18
N GLN A 35 -3.75 -4.78 12.51
CA GLN A 35 -5.03 -5.18 13.06
C GLN A 35 -5.53 -6.40 12.29
N CYS A 36 -5.65 -7.53 12.98
CA CYS A 36 -6.22 -8.74 12.43
C CYS A 36 -7.71 -8.84 12.73
N ASP A 37 -8.49 -9.31 11.76
CA ASP A 37 -9.90 -9.62 11.92
C ASP A 37 -10.09 -10.75 12.94
N LYS A 38 -10.83 -10.49 14.03
CA LYS A 38 -11.04 -11.44 15.14
C LYS A 38 -11.98 -12.60 14.80
N THR A 39 -12.70 -12.50 13.68
CA THR A 39 -13.68 -13.48 13.17
C THR A 39 -13.07 -14.43 12.15
N THR A 40 -12.16 -13.95 11.29
CA THR A 40 -11.52 -14.76 10.24
C THR A 40 -10.04 -15.10 10.54
N GLY A 41 -9.38 -14.35 11.43
CA GLY A 41 -7.98 -14.55 11.80
C GLY A 41 -6.96 -14.32 10.69
N GLN A 42 -7.39 -13.93 9.48
CA GLN A 42 -6.55 -13.83 8.29
C GLN A 42 -6.59 -12.46 7.61
N GLU A 43 -7.68 -11.70 7.75
CA GLU A 43 -7.75 -10.38 7.12
C GLU A 43 -7.00 -9.35 7.97
N ILE A 44 -5.98 -8.74 7.37
CA ILE A 44 -5.09 -7.80 8.05
C ILE A 44 -5.32 -6.37 7.53
N GLU A 45 -5.51 -5.44 8.45
CA GLU A 45 -5.43 -4.00 8.21
C GLU A 45 -4.05 -3.49 8.64
N LEU A 46 -3.37 -2.79 7.73
CA LEU A 46 -2.00 -2.38 7.92
C LEU A 46 -1.79 -0.89 7.64
N ASP A 47 -1.49 -0.14 8.69
CA ASP A 47 -1.13 1.28 8.63
C ASP A 47 0.39 1.46 8.73
N LEU A 48 0.99 1.61 7.55
CA LEU A 48 2.41 1.92 7.36
C LEU A 48 2.63 3.37 6.92
N ALA A 49 1.64 4.24 7.08
CA ALA A 49 1.82 5.64 6.75
C ALA A 49 2.97 6.25 7.56
N CYS A 50 3.74 7.15 6.95
CA CYS A 50 4.84 7.85 7.63
C CYS A 50 5.93 6.94 8.21
N SER A 51 6.17 5.77 7.62
CA SER A 51 7.16 4.80 8.14
C SER A 51 8.56 4.95 7.52
N GLY A 52 8.72 5.82 6.52
CA GLY A 52 10.00 6.05 5.84
C GLY A 52 10.47 4.85 5.00
N LEU A 53 9.54 4.00 4.55
CA LEU A 53 9.86 2.78 3.80
C LEU A 53 10.43 3.10 2.41
N GLN A 54 11.48 2.37 2.02
CA GLN A 54 12.12 2.49 0.70
C GLN A 54 12.05 1.20 -0.14
N ASP A 55 11.74 0.07 0.47
CA ASP A 55 11.95 -1.26 -0.13
C ASP A 55 10.67 -2.06 -0.37
N LYS A 56 10.81 -3.10 -1.21
CA LYS A 56 9.73 -4.04 -1.53
C LYS A 56 9.27 -4.80 -0.30
N PHE A 57 7.97 -4.79 -0.06
CA PHE A 57 7.31 -5.62 0.94
C PHE A 57 6.56 -6.77 0.27
N GLN A 58 6.56 -7.93 0.93
CA GLN A 58 5.67 -9.04 0.60
C GLN A 58 4.59 -9.07 1.67
N LEU A 59 3.35 -8.83 1.23
CA LEU A 59 2.18 -8.86 2.08
C LEU A 59 1.18 -9.80 1.41
N SER A 60 0.43 -10.54 2.22
CA SER A 60 -0.64 -11.41 1.77
C SER A 60 -1.85 -11.19 2.67
N SER A 61 -3.05 -11.48 2.16
CA SER A 61 -4.29 -11.46 2.92
C SER A 61 -4.62 -10.12 3.59
N LEU A 62 -4.35 -9.00 2.90
CA LEU A 62 -4.69 -7.66 3.39
C LEU A 62 -6.09 -7.24 2.95
N LYS A 63 -6.80 -6.54 3.84
CA LYS A 63 -8.06 -5.85 3.54
C LYS A 63 -7.88 -4.34 3.38
N TRP A 64 -6.96 -3.77 4.15
CA TRP A 64 -6.70 -2.34 4.19
C TRP A 64 -5.19 -2.10 4.26
N LEU A 65 -4.67 -1.25 3.37
CA LEU A 65 -3.25 -0.92 3.29
C LEU A 65 -3.05 0.58 3.09
N ASP A 66 -2.34 1.22 4.02
CA ASP A 66 -1.89 2.60 3.88
C ASP A 66 -0.37 2.68 3.87
N LEU A 67 0.17 3.13 2.74
CA LEU A 67 1.59 3.35 2.48
C LEU A 67 1.87 4.83 2.21
N SER A 68 0.94 5.71 2.53
CA SER A 68 1.08 7.13 2.26
C SER A 68 2.26 7.74 3.01
N TYR A 69 2.86 8.77 2.42
CA TYR A 69 3.97 9.50 3.04
C TYR A 69 5.21 8.65 3.39
N ASN A 70 5.48 7.61 2.59
CA ASN A 70 6.74 6.84 2.61
C ASN A 70 7.74 7.35 1.55
N ASP A 71 8.90 6.69 1.45
CA ASP A 71 10.05 7.12 0.63
C ASP A 71 10.36 6.13 -0.49
N PHE A 72 9.36 5.76 -1.27
CA PHE A 72 9.55 4.89 -2.42
C PHE A 72 10.04 5.66 -3.65
N PHE A 73 10.83 6.72 -3.46
CA PHE A 73 11.26 7.63 -4.52
C PHE A 73 11.88 6.86 -5.71
N GLY A 74 11.31 7.06 -6.90
CA GLY A 74 11.75 6.40 -8.14
C GLY A 74 11.42 4.91 -8.25
N SER A 75 10.70 4.34 -7.27
CA SER A 75 10.23 2.97 -7.33
C SER A 75 8.93 2.85 -8.13
N LEU A 76 8.75 1.69 -8.77
CA LEU A 76 7.52 1.32 -9.45
C LEU A 76 6.62 0.49 -8.54
N ILE A 77 5.30 0.58 -8.75
CA ILE A 77 4.35 -0.35 -8.12
C ILE A 77 4.60 -1.76 -8.65
N SER A 78 4.76 -2.72 -7.74
CA SER A 78 4.97 -4.11 -8.12
C SER A 78 3.66 -4.74 -8.62
N PRO A 79 3.69 -5.53 -9.72
CA PRO A 79 2.54 -6.33 -10.18
C PRO A 79 1.92 -7.23 -9.10
N LYS A 80 2.71 -7.62 -8.09
CA LYS A 80 2.25 -8.42 -6.94
C LYS A 80 1.15 -7.75 -6.12
N PHE A 81 0.94 -6.44 -6.25
CA PHE A 81 -0.22 -5.79 -5.67
C PHE A 81 -1.52 -6.44 -6.15
N GLY A 82 -1.58 -6.89 -7.42
CA GLY A 82 -2.74 -7.61 -7.95
C GLY A 82 -3.03 -8.95 -7.27
N GLU A 83 -2.12 -9.50 -6.47
CA GLU A 83 -2.33 -10.73 -5.71
C GLU A 83 -3.10 -10.49 -4.39
N LEU A 84 -3.27 -9.23 -3.98
CA LEU A 84 -3.99 -8.84 -2.75
C LEU A 84 -5.52 -8.85 -2.98
N SER A 85 -6.08 -9.99 -3.38
CA SER A 85 -7.49 -10.11 -3.80
C SER A 85 -8.54 -9.76 -2.73
N SER A 86 -8.16 -9.72 -1.46
CA SER A 86 -9.03 -9.27 -0.36
C SER A 86 -8.98 -7.75 -0.11
N LEU A 87 -8.12 -7.02 -0.81
CA LEU A 87 -7.89 -5.60 -0.54
C LEU A 87 -9.10 -4.76 -0.97
N THR A 88 -9.63 -4.00 -0.02
CA THR A 88 -10.75 -3.08 -0.21
C THR A 88 -10.30 -1.63 -0.22
N HIS A 89 -9.17 -1.33 0.44
CA HIS A 89 -8.64 0.01 0.61
C HIS A 89 -7.13 0.03 0.38
N LEU A 90 -6.71 0.90 -0.55
CA LEU A 90 -5.30 1.13 -0.86
C LEU A 90 -4.99 2.62 -0.91
N ASN A 91 -4.05 3.07 -0.07
CA ASN A 91 -3.56 4.43 -0.08
C ASN A 91 -2.04 4.47 -0.39
N LEU A 92 -1.71 5.04 -1.55
CA LEU A 92 -0.36 5.25 -2.08
C LEU A 92 -0.03 6.75 -2.18
N SER A 93 -0.78 7.60 -1.50
CA SER A 93 -0.63 9.05 -1.66
C SER A 93 0.72 9.53 -1.13
N ARG A 94 1.42 10.37 -1.89
CA ARG A 94 2.67 11.04 -1.50
C ARG A 94 3.73 10.05 -0.99
N SER A 95 3.79 8.87 -1.58
CA SER A 95 4.71 7.82 -1.15
C SER A 95 5.98 7.73 -2.00
N GLY A 96 6.18 8.64 -2.96
CA GLY A 96 7.37 8.68 -3.83
C GLY A 96 7.37 7.72 -5.02
N PHE A 97 6.34 6.86 -5.17
CA PHE A 97 6.22 6.00 -6.34
C PHE A 97 6.10 6.85 -7.62
N THR A 98 6.68 6.36 -8.70
CA THR A 98 6.71 7.02 -10.01
C THR A 98 6.05 6.17 -11.10
N ASP A 99 5.78 6.81 -12.25
CA ASP A 99 5.27 6.20 -13.47
C ASP A 99 3.83 5.66 -13.40
N VAL A 100 3.40 4.92 -14.42
CA VAL A 100 2.04 4.36 -14.55
C VAL A 100 1.88 3.15 -13.63
N ILE A 101 0.77 3.11 -12.89
CA ILE A 101 0.38 1.92 -12.11
C ILE A 101 0.26 0.71 -13.05
N SER A 102 0.73 -0.45 -12.62
CA SER A 102 0.68 -1.65 -13.47
C SER A 102 -0.76 -2.15 -13.67
N ALA A 103 -1.03 -2.87 -14.76
CA ALA A 103 -2.39 -3.33 -15.11
C ALA A 103 -2.97 -4.29 -14.07
N GLU A 104 -2.10 -5.04 -13.37
CA GLU A 104 -2.46 -6.00 -12.33
C GLU A 104 -3.19 -5.36 -11.14
N ILE A 105 -3.19 -4.03 -11.01
CA ILE A 105 -4.08 -3.34 -10.06
C ILE A 105 -5.56 -3.68 -10.31
N SER A 106 -5.94 -4.04 -11.54
CA SER A 106 -7.28 -4.53 -11.86
C SER A 106 -7.55 -5.96 -11.38
N ASN A 107 -6.60 -6.66 -10.77
CA ASN A 107 -6.89 -7.94 -10.13
C ASN A 107 -7.45 -7.74 -8.70
N LEU A 108 -7.40 -6.51 -8.20
CA LEU A 108 -8.01 -6.12 -6.92
C LEU A 108 -9.53 -5.96 -7.06
N SER A 109 -10.22 -7.08 -7.29
CA SER A 109 -11.66 -7.10 -7.61
C SER A 109 -12.56 -6.60 -6.47
N LYS A 110 -12.06 -6.58 -5.22
CA LYS A 110 -12.78 -6.05 -4.05
C LYS A 110 -12.41 -4.60 -3.71
N LEU A 111 -11.56 -3.95 -4.50
CA LEU A 111 -11.07 -2.61 -4.20
C LEU A 111 -12.20 -1.58 -4.32
N GLN A 112 -12.44 -0.85 -3.22
CA GLN A 112 -13.46 0.19 -3.13
C GLN A 112 -12.81 1.58 -3.08
N VAL A 113 -11.63 1.67 -2.47
CA VAL A 113 -10.92 2.94 -2.29
C VAL A 113 -9.49 2.81 -2.81
N LEU A 114 -9.15 3.63 -3.79
CA LEU A 114 -7.78 3.82 -4.29
C LEU A 114 -7.40 5.29 -4.17
N ARG A 115 -6.34 5.60 -3.41
CA ARG A 115 -5.76 6.94 -3.29
C ARG A 115 -4.32 6.95 -3.83
N ILE A 116 -4.05 7.78 -4.82
CA ILE A 116 -2.75 7.82 -5.53
C ILE A 116 -2.20 9.23 -5.69
N ARG A 117 -2.65 10.18 -4.85
CA ARG A 117 -2.27 11.59 -4.98
C ARG A 117 -0.75 11.74 -4.87
N THR A 118 -0.14 12.43 -5.82
CA THR A 118 1.28 12.80 -5.80
C THR A 118 1.44 14.30 -6.03
N ASP A 119 2.56 14.86 -5.58
CA ASP A 119 2.98 16.23 -5.89
C ASP A 119 4.16 16.26 -6.88
N ASP A 120 4.68 15.09 -7.28
CA ASP A 120 5.85 14.97 -8.13
C ASP A 120 5.46 14.99 -9.62
N LEU A 121 6.24 15.69 -10.45
CA LEU A 121 6.00 15.78 -11.90
C LEU A 121 6.01 14.41 -12.60
N TYR A 122 6.84 13.49 -12.10
CA TYR A 122 6.95 12.10 -12.55
C TYR A 122 6.28 11.12 -11.59
N GLY A 123 5.43 11.63 -10.70
CA GLY A 123 4.76 10.84 -9.69
C GLY A 123 3.78 9.82 -10.28
N LEU A 124 3.38 8.89 -9.41
CA LEU A 124 2.47 7.81 -9.75
C LEU A 124 1.20 8.31 -10.46
N ARG A 125 0.85 7.67 -11.58
CA ARG A 125 -0.31 8.03 -12.40
C ARG A 125 -1.14 6.82 -12.81
N LEU A 126 -2.43 7.05 -13.01
CA LEU A 126 -3.35 6.07 -13.57
C LEU A 126 -3.42 6.27 -15.09
N GLY A 127 -2.92 5.29 -15.86
CA GLY A 127 -3.00 5.32 -17.32
C GLY A 127 -4.42 5.05 -17.83
N PRO A 128 -4.76 5.45 -19.07
CA PRO A 128 -6.09 5.24 -19.64
C PRO A 128 -6.47 3.75 -19.68
N TYR A 129 -5.53 2.88 -20.04
CA TYR A 129 -5.75 1.42 -20.04
C TYR A 129 -6.08 0.89 -18.64
N ASN A 130 -5.34 1.30 -17.60
CA ASN A 130 -5.59 0.90 -16.22
C ASN A 130 -6.95 1.41 -15.72
N PHE A 131 -7.31 2.63 -16.11
CA PHE A 131 -8.60 3.22 -15.76
C PHE A 131 -9.76 2.39 -16.30
N GLU A 132 -9.70 2.01 -17.58
CA GLU A 132 -10.73 1.16 -18.19
C GLU A 132 -10.86 -0.20 -17.49
N LEU A 133 -9.75 -0.83 -17.13
CA LEU A 133 -9.76 -2.10 -16.41
C LEU A 133 -10.38 -1.98 -15.01
N LEU A 134 -10.04 -0.91 -14.27
CA LEU A 134 -10.62 -0.64 -12.96
C LEU A 134 -12.13 -0.35 -13.04
N LEU A 135 -12.57 0.38 -14.07
CA LEU A 135 -13.99 0.63 -14.31
C LEU A 135 -14.76 -0.68 -14.59
N LYS A 136 -14.20 -1.60 -15.37
CA LYS A 136 -14.83 -2.90 -15.65
C LYS A 136 -15.10 -3.69 -14.38
N ASN A 137 -14.18 -3.68 -13.41
CA ASN A 137 -14.39 -4.35 -12.13
C ASN A 137 -15.51 -3.72 -11.30
N LEU A 138 -15.64 -2.39 -11.31
CA LEU A 138 -16.71 -1.68 -10.63
C LEU A 138 -18.08 -1.94 -11.27
N THR A 139 -18.14 -2.22 -12.57
CA THR A 139 -19.38 -2.59 -13.26
C THR A 139 -19.81 -4.04 -13.06
N LEU A 140 -18.90 -4.93 -12.68
CA LEU A 140 -19.19 -6.35 -12.41
C LEU A 140 -19.73 -6.59 -10.98
N THR A 141 -19.86 -5.54 -10.16
CA THR A 141 -20.31 -5.59 -8.76
C THR A 141 -21.71 -4.98 -8.55
N LEU A 142 -22.44 -4.63 -9.62
CA LEU A 142 -23.84 -4.18 -9.61
C LEU A 142 -24.77 -5.15 -10.33
#